data_AF-A0A2V8G248-F1
#
_entry.id   AF-A0A2V8G248-F1
#
_cell.length_a   1.000
_cell.length_b   1.000
_cell.length_c   1.000
_cell.angle_alpha   90.00
_cell.angle_beta   90.00
_cell.angle_gamma   90.00
#
_symmetry.space_group_name_H-M   'P 1'
#
loop_
_entity.id
_entity.type
_entity.pdbx_description
1 polymer ?
#
loop_
_entity_poly.entity_id
_entity_poly.type
_entity_poly.pdbx_seq_one_letter_code
_entity_poly.pdbx_strand_id
1 'polypeptide(L)'
;MHQVPREDQLELADAIAAGARRRPQAFGQYFSEDGGSCALGAAYEGAYVLPRDQNPSIRPRLDRLFDCLENVRRRCPEGCNKRLPLNAIILHLNDDHHWTREKIVEWLKKD
;
A
#
# COMPACT_ATOMS: atom_id res chain seq x y z
N MET A 1 7.05 -20.79 -0.93
CA MET A 1 6.82 -19.51 -0.23
C MET A 1 7.93 -19.35 0.77
N HIS A 2 8.83 -18.40 0.53
CA HIS A 2 9.75 -17.94 1.57
C HIS A 2 9.01 -16.97 2.50
N GLN A 3 9.58 -16.76 3.68
CA GLN A 3 9.04 -15.80 4.64
C GLN A 3 9.49 -14.40 4.23
N VAL A 4 8.52 -13.56 3.85
CA VAL A 4 8.78 -12.12 3.67
C VAL A 4 9.03 -11.50 5.05
N PRO A 5 10.12 -10.75 5.24
CA PRO A 5 10.40 -10.07 6.50
C PRO A 5 9.30 -9.08 6.91
N ARG A 6 9.19 -8.80 8.22
CA ARG A 6 8.17 -7.85 8.70
C ARG A 6 8.54 -6.42 8.34
N GLU A 7 9.82 -6.09 8.30
CA GLU A 7 10.31 -4.77 7.87
C GLU A 7 9.79 -4.39 6.49
N ASP A 8 9.70 -5.33 5.54
CA ASP A 8 9.20 -5.05 4.19
C ASP A 8 7.70 -4.69 4.18
N GLN A 9 6.91 -5.21 5.13
CA GLN A 9 5.51 -4.82 5.31
C GLN A 9 5.38 -3.45 5.99
N LEU A 10 6.31 -3.10 6.88
CA LEU A 10 6.38 -1.77 7.50
C LEU A 10 6.80 -0.71 6.47
N GLU A 11 7.78 -1.01 5.61
CA GLU A 11 8.18 -0.16 4.49
C GLU A 11 7.01 0.08 3.53
N LEU A 12 6.22 -0.95 3.21
CA LEU A 12 4.99 -0.81 2.42
C LEU A 12 3.99 0.16 3.10
N ALA A 13 3.78 0.01 4.41
CA ALA A 13 2.89 0.89 5.16
C ALA A 13 3.38 2.35 5.14
N ASP A 14 4.68 2.58 5.30
CA ASP A 14 5.27 3.92 5.25
C ASP A 14 5.19 4.54 3.85
N ALA A 15 5.33 3.72 2.80
CA ALA A 15 5.12 4.15 1.42
C ALA A 15 3.66 4.61 1.18
N ILE A 16 2.67 3.83 1.64
CA ILE A 16 1.25 4.24 1.54
C ILE A 16 1.03 5.56 2.30
N ALA A 17 1.56 5.69 3.51
CA ALA A 17 1.44 6.91 4.30
C ALA A 17 2.08 8.13 3.61
N ALA A 18 3.23 7.94 2.96
CA ALA A 18 3.90 8.99 2.21
C ALA A 18 3.10 9.44 0.98
N GLY A 19 2.57 8.51 0.19
CA GLY A 19 1.72 8.83 -0.95
C GLY A 19 0.37 9.42 -0.55
N ALA A 20 -0.20 8.99 0.58
CA ALA A 20 -1.49 9.48 1.06
C ALA A 20 -1.52 11.00 1.31
N ARG A 21 -0.37 11.58 1.70
CA ARG A 21 -0.21 13.02 1.91
C ARG A 21 -0.13 13.83 0.61
N ARG A 22 0.07 13.19 -0.54
CA ARG A 22 0.33 13.87 -1.82
C ARG A 22 -0.92 14.12 -2.65
N ARG A 23 -1.92 13.25 -2.53
CA ARG A 23 -3.14 13.28 -3.37
C ARG A 23 -4.38 12.94 -2.56
N PRO A 24 -5.57 13.40 -2.97
CA PRO A 24 -6.83 12.85 -2.48
C PRO A 24 -6.90 11.32 -2.69
N GLN A 25 -7.70 10.62 -1.88
CA GLN A 25 -7.92 9.20 -2.06
C GLN A 25 -8.82 8.94 -3.27
N ALA A 26 -8.51 7.89 -4.04
CA ALA A 26 -9.34 7.37 -5.12
C ALA A 26 -9.81 5.95 -4.84
N PHE A 27 -10.90 5.56 -5.48
CA PHE A 27 -11.53 4.24 -5.39
C PHE A 27 -11.76 3.66 -6.79
N GLY A 28 -11.56 2.36 -6.95
CA GLY A 28 -11.74 1.64 -8.23
C GLY A 28 -10.69 1.95 -9.31
N GLN A 29 -9.74 2.83 -9.03
CA GLN A 29 -8.67 3.25 -9.94
C GLN A 29 -7.37 3.46 -9.17
N TYR A 30 -6.22 3.14 -9.78
CA TYR A 30 -4.91 3.39 -9.17
C TYR A 30 -4.60 4.88 -9.04
N PHE A 31 -4.83 5.61 -10.14
CA PHE A 31 -4.76 7.06 -10.23
C PHE A 31 -6.00 7.55 -10.95
N SER A 32 -6.72 8.49 -10.37
CA SER A 32 -7.90 9.08 -11.01
C SER A 32 -7.53 10.27 -11.90
N GLU A 33 -8.41 10.59 -12.85
CA GLU A 33 -8.26 11.77 -13.72
C GLU A 33 -8.24 13.07 -12.91
N ASP A 34 -9.00 13.13 -11.81
CA ASP A 34 -9.03 14.25 -10.86
C ASP A 34 -7.78 14.36 -9.97
N GLY A 35 -6.77 13.52 -10.24
CA GLY A 35 -5.48 13.57 -9.57
C GLY A 35 -5.43 12.88 -8.22
N GLY A 36 -6.37 12.00 -7.90
CA GLY A 36 -6.36 11.14 -6.70
C GLY A 36 -5.56 9.84 -6.90
N SER A 37 -5.29 9.12 -5.80
CA SER A 37 -4.70 7.78 -5.84
C SER A 37 -5.31 6.85 -4.79
N CYS A 38 -5.48 5.56 -5.14
CA CYS A 38 -5.91 4.54 -4.18
C CYS A 38 -4.76 4.19 -3.22
N ALA A 39 -4.99 3.26 -2.28
CA ALA A 39 -3.95 2.80 -1.37
C ALA A 39 -2.68 2.25 -2.06
N LEU A 40 -2.81 1.43 -3.11
CA LEU A 40 -1.64 0.95 -3.86
C LEU A 40 -1.00 2.03 -4.73
N GLY A 41 -1.80 2.94 -5.32
CA GLY A 41 -1.28 4.11 -6.03
C GLY A 41 -0.44 4.99 -5.09
N ALA A 42 -0.93 5.23 -3.87
CA ALA A 42 -0.19 5.92 -2.82
C ALA A 42 1.09 5.16 -2.41
N ALA A 43 1.06 3.83 -2.30
CA ALA A 43 2.28 3.03 -2.07
C ALA A 43 3.32 3.29 -3.17
N TYR A 44 2.90 3.23 -4.44
CA TYR A 44 3.77 3.51 -5.58
C TYR A 44 4.34 4.93 -5.51
N GLU A 45 3.52 5.93 -5.23
CA GLU A 45 4.00 7.32 -5.11
C GLU A 45 4.91 7.56 -3.91
N GLY A 46 4.68 6.89 -2.79
CA GLY A 46 5.56 6.99 -1.63
C GLY A 46 6.89 6.28 -1.84
N ALA A 47 6.87 5.15 -2.54
CA ALA A 47 8.06 4.35 -2.87
C ALA A 47 8.90 4.99 -3.97
N TYR A 48 8.26 5.56 -5.00
CA TYR A 48 8.93 6.34 -6.03
C TYR A 48 8.96 7.80 -5.61
N VAL A 49 10.11 8.25 -5.12
CA VAL A 49 10.41 9.68 -5.08
C VAL A 49 10.37 10.20 -6.53
N LEU A 50 9.21 10.70 -6.96
CA LEU A 50 9.06 11.37 -8.25
C LEU A 50 10.09 12.53 -8.31
N PRO A 51 10.63 12.87 -9.50
CA PRO A 51 11.88 13.65 -9.65
C PRO A 51 11.94 15.04 -9.01
N ARG A 52 10.86 15.52 -8.37
CA ARG A 52 10.81 16.81 -7.69
C ARG A 52 11.46 16.81 -6.30
N ASP A 53 11.65 15.64 -5.69
CA ASP A 53 12.25 15.52 -4.35
C ASP A 53 13.68 14.95 -4.47
N GLN A 54 14.70 15.81 -4.34
CA GLN A 54 16.12 15.44 -4.42
C GLN A 54 16.64 14.79 -3.12
N ASN A 55 15.88 13.88 -2.50
CA ASN A 55 16.35 13.13 -1.34
C ASN A 55 16.52 11.64 -1.69
N PRO A 56 17.75 11.15 -1.92
CA PRO A 56 18.02 9.78 -2.38
C PRO A 56 17.79 8.69 -1.33
N SER A 57 17.35 9.05 -0.12
CA SER A 57 17.41 8.19 1.08
C SER A 57 16.34 7.11 1.17
N ILE A 58 15.27 7.16 0.36
CA ILE A 58 14.19 6.17 0.40
C ILE A 58 13.96 5.64 -1.01
N ARG A 59 14.87 4.79 -1.49
CA ARG A 59 14.52 3.81 -2.53
C ARG A 59 14.23 2.51 -1.79
N PRO A 60 12.96 2.18 -1.46
CA PRO A 60 12.66 0.80 -1.12
C PRO A 60 13.13 -0.03 -2.32
N ARG A 61 13.81 -1.13 -2.04
CA ARG A 61 14.21 -2.07 -3.08
C ARG A 61 12.91 -2.57 -3.70
N LEU A 62 12.56 -2.10 -4.89
CA LEU A 62 11.25 -2.34 -5.51
C LEU A 62 10.91 -3.82 -5.56
N ASP A 63 11.93 -4.66 -5.77
CA ASP A 63 11.89 -6.11 -5.63
C ASP A 63 11.28 -6.58 -4.31
N ARG A 64 11.67 -6.00 -3.17
CA ARG A 64 11.09 -6.31 -1.85
C ARG A 64 9.65 -5.85 -1.70
N LEU A 65 9.32 -4.69 -2.26
CA LEU A 65 7.94 -4.18 -2.25
C LEU A 65 7.03 -5.12 -3.04
N PHE A 66 7.45 -5.54 -4.24
CA PHE A 66 6.72 -6.51 -5.06
C PHE A 66 6.62 -7.88 -4.36
N ASP A 67 7.72 -8.35 -3.78
CA ASP A 67 7.75 -9.61 -3.03
C ASP A 67 6.76 -9.58 -1.85
N CYS A 68 6.75 -8.48 -1.08
CA CYS A 68 5.81 -8.26 0.00
C CYS A 68 4.35 -8.25 -0.47
N LEU A 69 4.07 -7.53 -1.57
CA LEU A 69 2.74 -7.42 -2.16
C LEU A 69 2.18 -8.76 -2.65
N GLU A 70 3.03 -9.65 -3.17
CA GLU A 70 2.63 -10.92 -3.78
C GLU A 70 2.66 -12.11 -2.82
N ASN A 71 3.62 -12.14 -1.89
CA ASN A 71 3.89 -13.34 -1.07
C ASN A 71 3.37 -13.25 0.36
N VAL A 72 2.95 -12.08 0.86
CA VAL A 72 2.29 -11.95 2.17
C VAL A 72 0.77 -12.06 1.99
N ARG A 73 0.14 -13.03 2.67
CA ARG A 73 -1.33 -13.21 2.65
C ARG A 73 -1.96 -12.85 3.99
N ARG A 74 -2.90 -11.90 3.98
CA ARG A 74 -3.70 -11.52 5.16
C ARG A 74 -5.19 -11.82 4.95
N ARG A 75 -5.91 -11.98 6.05
CA ARG A 75 -7.37 -12.11 6.06
C ARG A 75 -7.99 -10.72 6.09
N CYS A 76 -9.13 -10.55 5.43
CA CYS A 76 -9.92 -9.33 5.57
C CYS A 76 -10.34 -9.13 7.05
N PRO A 77 -10.06 -7.96 7.65
CA PRO A 77 -10.43 -7.65 9.03
C PRO A 77 -11.93 -7.33 9.23
N GLU A 78 -12.70 -7.08 8.18
CA GLU A 78 -14.12 -6.68 8.24
C GLU A 78 -15.08 -7.90 8.16
N GLY A 79 -14.61 -9.09 8.51
CA GLY A 79 -15.45 -10.31 8.56
C GLY A 79 -15.71 -11.00 7.23
N CYS A 80 -15.13 -10.52 6.11
CA CYS A 80 -15.14 -11.26 4.86
C CYS A 80 -14.35 -12.57 4.98
N ASN A 81 -14.78 -13.63 4.29
CA ASN A 81 -14.03 -14.89 4.20
C ASN A 81 -12.79 -14.82 3.27
N LYS A 82 -12.40 -13.62 2.83
CA LYS A 82 -11.29 -13.39 1.90
C LYS A 82 -9.94 -13.50 2.63
N ARG A 83 -9.03 -14.31 2.07
CA ARG A 83 -7.60 -14.37 2.45
C ARG A 83 -6.75 -14.23 1.20
N LEU A 84 -6.22 -13.03 0.99
CA LEU A 84 -5.62 -12.60 -0.27
C LEU A 84 -4.18 -12.14 -0.05
N PRO A 85 -3.33 -12.13 -1.10
CA PRO A 85 -2.05 -11.42 -1.06
C PRO A 85 -2.24 -9.93 -0.75
N LEU A 86 -1.17 -9.26 -0.29
CA LEU A 86 -1.25 -7.87 0.17
C LEU A 86 -1.72 -6.92 -0.93
N ASN A 87 -1.30 -7.10 -2.19
CA ASN A 87 -1.82 -6.27 -3.29
C ASN A 87 -3.36 -6.30 -3.37
N ALA A 88 -3.94 -7.50 -3.40
CA ALA A 88 -5.37 -7.70 -3.59
C ALA A 88 -6.17 -7.36 -2.33
N ILE A 89 -5.65 -7.66 -1.13
CA ILE A 89 -6.36 -7.31 0.11
C ILE A 89 -6.35 -5.80 0.36
N ILE A 90 -5.28 -5.09 -0.01
CA ILE A 90 -5.21 -3.62 0.11
C ILE A 90 -6.22 -2.97 -0.84
N LEU A 91 -6.29 -3.42 -2.10
CA LEU A 91 -7.33 -2.96 -3.03
C LEU A 91 -8.73 -3.27 -2.53
N HIS A 92 -8.95 -4.50 -2.04
CA HIS A 92 -10.23 -4.89 -1.44
C HIS A 92 -10.63 -3.98 -0.27
N LEU A 93 -9.70 -3.65 0.64
CA LEU A 93 -9.98 -2.77 1.77
C LEU A 93 -10.23 -1.33 1.32
N ASN A 94 -9.49 -0.85 0.32
CA ASN A 94 -9.69 0.47 -0.27
C ASN A 94 -11.05 0.55 -0.96
N ASP A 95 -11.37 -0.37 -1.86
CA ASP A 95 -12.49 -0.24 -2.79
C ASP A 95 -13.79 -0.83 -2.25
N ASP A 96 -13.77 -2.05 -1.69
CA ASP A 96 -14.99 -2.70 -1.21
C ASP A 96 -15.38 -2.18 0.18
N HIS A 97 -14.39 -1.90 1.02
CA HIS A 97 -14.62 -1.45 2.41
C HIS A 97 -14.41 0.05 2.62
N HIS A 98 -14.03 0.80 1.58
CA HIS A 98 -13.81 2.25 1.63
C HIS A 98 -12.93 2.68 2.81
N TRP A 99 -11.95 1.84 3.19
CA TRP A 99 -11.00 2.21 4.23
C TRP A 99 -10.16 3.38 3.77
N THR A 100 -9.90 4.32 4.69
CA THR A 100 -8.92 5.36 4.42
C THR A 100 -7.53 4.73 4.26
N ARG A 101 -6.66 5.40 3.48
CA ARG A 101 -5.27 4.95 3.33
C ARG A 101 -4.56 4.86 4.69
N GLU A 102 -4.86 5.78 5.60
CA GLU A 102 -4.35 5.78 6.98
C GLU A 102 -4.84 4.57 7.77
N LYS A 103 -6.11 4.17 7.65
CA LYS A 103 -6.62 2.96 8.32
C LYS A 103 -5.93 1.69 7.79
N ILE A 104 -5.63 1.64 6.48
CA ILE A 104 -4.86 0.54 5.88
C ILE A 104 -3.42 0.53 6.42
N VAL A 105 -2.77 1.69 6.55
CA VAL A 105 -1.43 1.82 7.16
C VAL A 105 -1.42 1.26 8.58
N GLU A 106 -2.37 1.70 9.42
CA GLU A 106 -2.46 1.22 10.81
C GLU A 106 -2.70 -0.29 10.88
N TRP A 107 -3.46 -0.84 9.95
CA TRP A 107 -3.69 -2.28 9.88
C TRP A 107 -2.46 -3.06 9.41
N LEU A 108 -1.69 -2.56 8.44
CA LEU A 108 -0.43 -3.18 8.01
C LEU A 108 0.61 -3.18 9.14
N LYS A 109 0.62 -2.11 9.94
CA LYS A 109 1.52 -1.97 11.10
C LYS A 109 1.14 -2.89 12.25
N LYS A 110 -0.12 -3.33 12.35
CA LYS A 110 -0.57 -4.34 13.32
C LYS A 110 -0.15 -5.76 12.88
N ASP A 111 0.21 -6.56 13.89
CA ASP A 111 0.60 -7.97 13.77
C ASP A 111 -0.54 -8.86 13.24
#